data_AF-E3FQC5-F1
#
_entry.id   AF-E3FQC5-F1
#
_cell.length_a   1.000
_cell.length_b   1.000
_cell.length_c   1.000
_cell.angle_alpha   90.00
_cell.angle_beta   90.00
_cell.angle_gamma   90.00
#
_symmetry.space_group_name_H-M   'P 1'
#
loop_
_entity.id
_entity.type
_entity.pdbx_description
1 polymer ?
#
loop_
_entity_poly.entity_id
_entity_poly.type
_entity_poly.pdbx_seq_one_letter_code
_entity_poly.pdbx_strand_id
1 'polypeptide(L)'
;MDPLEKALKGLEARTLEELLLRLAEYQSLRARGEPVRLPQVTLHLRSGKELQGALLELREEPQRGKAVVLHVMSAHARRAEPDVLFVRPEAIEAITVHDLPSLGQPSRDLPPPPSKLELRRKLAQRRDSLAAALGTPLELEVDWDRFPPEPEALEALDTLSTRAFGVLEGLSRELLGLEALRTHVRTLHLAVGSAAQVLRQQESLLLITPVGAVGRMTQEELRGAIEKVL
;
A
#
# COMPACT_ATOMS: atom_id res chain seq x y z
N MET A 1 4.70 -10.25 24.47
CA MET A 1 3.50 -10.80 23.81
C MET A 1 3.97 -11.32 22.47
N ASP A 2 3.64 -12.56 22.12
CA ASP A 2 4.05 -13.16 20.84
C ASP A 2 3.45 -12.32 19.68
N PRO A 3 4.24 -11.90 18.67
CA PRO A 3 3.74 -11.21 17.48
C PRO A 3 2.54 -11.91 16.83
N LEU A 4 2.53 -13.26 16.85
CA LEU A 4 1.41 -14.06 16.35
C LEU A 4 0.15 -13.84 17.18
N GLU A 5 0.28 -13.84 18.51
CA GLU A 5 -0.83 -13.66 19.43
C GLU A 5 -1.44 -12.24 19.35
N LYS A 6 -0.60 -11.22 19.14
CA LYS A 6 -1.04 -9.83 18.87
C LYS A 6 -1.81 -9.75 17.55
N ALA A 7 -1.30 -10.39 16.49
CA ALA A 7 -1.95 -10.41 15.17
C ALA A 7 -3.31 -11.13 15.21
N LEU A 8 -3.40 -12.26 15.90
CA LEU A 8 -4.64 -13.03 16.04
C LEU A 8 -5.70 -12.31 16.89
N LYS A 9 -5.31 -11.60 17.95
CA LYS A 9 -6.24 -10.83 18.79
C LYS A 9 -6.81 -9.59 18.09
N GLY A 10 -6.11 -9.06 17.08
CA GLY A 10 -6.57 -7.94 16.27
C GLY A 10 -7.55 -8.32 15.15
N LEU A 11 -7.92 -9.59 15.02
CA LEU A 11 -8.81 -10.04 13.95
C LEU A 11 -10.26 -9.71 14.28
N GLU A 12 -10.81 -8.83 13.48
CA GLU A 12 -12.25 -8.56 13.45
C GLU A 12 -12.95 -9.64 12.61
N ALA A 13 -14.14 -10.07 13.06
CA ALA A 13 -15.02 -10.88 12.24
C ALA A 13 -15.43 -10.08 10.99
N ARG A 14 -15.36 -10.72 9.82
CA ARG A 14 -15.69 -10.12 8.52
C ARG A 14 -16.63 -11.00 7.75
N THR A 15 -17.42 -10.41 6.87
CA THR A 15 -18.21 -11.19 5.92
C THR A 15 -17.31 -11.81 4.85
N LEU A 16 -17.78 -12.88 4.22
CA LEU A 16 -17.09 -13.53 3.11
C LEU A 16 -16.78 -12.53 1.98
N GLU A 17 -17.75 -11.67 1.68
CA GLU A 17 -17.67 -10.68 0.63
C GLU A 17 -16.61 -9.60 0.92
N GLU A 18 -16.60 -9.06 2.14
CA GLU A 18 -15.57 -8.10 2.58
C GLU A 18 -14.17 -8.70 2.51
N LEU A 19 -14.03 -9.97 2.87
CA LEU A 19 -12.74 -10.66 2.84
C LEU A 19 -12.28 -10.87 1.40
N LEU A 20 -13.15 -11.31 0.49
CA LEU A 20 -12.84 -11.45 -0.94
C LEU A 20 -12.42 -10.12 -1.57
N LEU A 21 -13.13 -9.03 -1.27
CA LEU A 21 -12.79 -7.68 -1.73
C LEU A 21 -11.39 -7.27 -1.26
N ARG A 22 -11.10 -7.41 0.04
CA ARG A 22 -9.77 -7.11 0.59
C ARG A 22 -8.67 -7.95 -0.01
N LEU A 23 -8.90 -9.25 -0.22
CA LEU A 23 -7.92 -10.13 -0.85
C LEU A 23 -7.63 -9.69 -2.29
N ALA A 24 -8.63 -9.22 -3.02
CA ALA A 24 -8.46 -8.69 -4.38
C ALA A 24 -7.66 -7.37 -4.42
N GLU A 25 -7.73 -6.54 -3.36
CA GLU A 25 -6.93 -5.31 -3.25
C GLU A 25 -5.43 -5.60 -3.29
N TYR A 26 -4.95 -6.69 -2.69
CA TYR A 26 -3.53 -7.07 -2.74
C TYR A 26 -3.03 -7.35 -4.16
N GLN A 27 -3.90 -7.86 -5.04
CA GLN A 27 -3.57 -8.04 -6.45
C GLN A 27 -3.50 -6.70 -7.19
N SER A 28 -4.42 -5.79 -6.88
CA SER A 28 -4.37 -4.42 -7.40
C SER A 28 -3.09 -3.70 -6.97
N LEU A 29 -2.65 -3.88 -5.72
CA LEU A 29 -1.39 -3.34 -5.23
C LEU A 29 -0.19 -3.93 -5.99
N ARG A 30 -0.15 -5.25 -6.17
CA ARG A 30 0.92 -5.91 -6.95
C ARG A 30 0.96 -5.42 -8.40
N ALA A 31 -0.20 -5.25 -9.04
CA ALA A 31 -0.30 -4.72 -10.41
C ALA A 31 0.21 -3.28 -10.53
N ARG A 32 0.10 -2.48 -9.45
CA ARG A 32 0.68 -1.13 -9.33
C ARG A 32 2.19 -1.14 -9.04
N GLY A 33 2.83 -2.31 -9.03
CA GLY A 33 4.25 -2.46 -8.72
C GLY A 33 4.58 -2.39 -7.23
N GLU A 34 3.56 -2.45 -6.35
CA GLU A 34 3.80 -2.49 -4.91
C GLU A 34 4.41 -3.84 -4.53
N PRO A 35 5.41 -3.85 -3.64
CA PRO A 35 6.10 -5.06 -3.22
C PRO A 35 5.28 -5.89 -2.21
N VAL A 36 4.02 -6.19 -2.51
CA VAL A 36 3.11 -6.93 -1.63
C VAL A 36 3.13 -8.43 -1.91
N ARG A 37 3.04 -9.24 -0.85
CA ARG A 37 2.79 -10.67 -0.99
C ARG A 37 1.31 -10.94 -1.24
N LEU A 38 1.02 -11.76 -2.26
CA LEU A 38 -0.33 -12.27 -2.45
C LEU A 38 -0.61 -13.35 -1.40
N PRO A 39 -1.71 -13.24 -0.65
CA PRO A 39 -2.09 -14.27 0.29
C PRO A 39 -2.44 -15.58 -0.42
N GLN A 40 -1.97 -16.67 0.14
CA GLN A 40 -2.51 -17.98 -0.18
C GLN A 40 -3.83 -18.16 0.56
N VAL A 41 -4.81 -18.70 -0.14
CA VAL A 41 -6.15 -18.94 0.40
C VAL A 41 -6.61 -20.35 0.06
N THR A 42 -7.42 -20.92 0.96
CA THR A 42 -8.24 -22.09 0.66
C THR A 42 -9.70 -21.64 0.64
N LEU A 43 -10.35 -21.81 -0.52
CA LEU A 43 -11.79 -21.64 -0.67
C LEU A 43 -12.47 -22.96 -0.33
N HIS A 44 -13.34 -22.95 0.67
CA HIS A 44 -14.19 -24.08 1.04
C HIS A 44 -15.51 -23.95 0.30
N LEU A 45 -15.78 -24.86 -0.62
CA LEU A 45 -16.99 -24.82 -1.45
C LEU A 45 -18.16 -25.54 -0.77
N ARG A 46 -19.38 -25.11 -1.06
CA ARG A 46 -20.63 -25.76 -0.61
C ARG A 46 -20.72 -27.24 -0.98
N SER A 47 -20.02 -27.66 -2.03
CA SER A 47 -19.92 -29.06 -2.42
C SER A 47 -19.06 -29.91 -1.48
N GLY A 48 -18.43 -29.31 -0.46
CA GLY A 48 -17.42 -29.94 0.39
C GLY A 48 -16.05 -30.10 -0.28
N LYS A 49 -15.80 -29.41 -1.39
CA LYS A 49 -14.49 -29.40 -2.07
C LYS A 49 -13.68 -28.20 -1.61
N GLU A 50 -12.37 -28.34 -1.63
CA GLU A 50 -11.43 -27.27 -1.30
C GLU A 50 -10.64 -26.87 -2.54
N LEU A 51 -10.45 -25.56 -2.73
CA LEU A 51 -9.60 -25.00 -3.76
C LEU A 51 -8.53 -24.14 -3.10
N GLN A 52 -7.26 -24.52 -3.27
CA GLN A 52 -6.12 -23.79 -2.73
C GLN A 52 -5.41 -23.00 -3.83
N GLY A 53 -5.12 -21.72 -3.56
CA GLY A 53 -4.47 -20.87 -4.54
C GLY A 53 -4.25 -19.44 -4.06
N ALA A 54 -3.91 -18.57 -5.01
CA ALA A 54 -3.88 -17.12 -4.79
C ALA A 54 -5.08 -16.48 -5.49
N LEU A 55 -5.79 -15.60 -4.79
CA LEU A 55 -6.89 -14.85 -5.38
C LEU A 55 -6.33 -13.82 -6.37
N LEU A 56 -6.79 -13.89 -7.61
CA LEU A 56 -6.33 -13.03 -8.70
C LEU A 56 -7.24 -11.81 -8.91
N GLU A 57 -8.54 -12.01 -8.87
CA GLU A 57 -9.53 -10.96 -9.17
C GLU A 57 -10.87 -11.31 -8.52
N LEU A 58 -11.61 -10.29 -8.11
CA LEU A 58 -13.05 -10.36 -7.85
C LEU A 58 -13.71 -9.36 -8.80
N ARG A 59 -14.54 -9.86 -9.72
CA ARG A 59 -15.24 -9.04 -10.70
C ARG A 59 -16.74 -9.18 -10.54
N GLU A 60 -17.47 -8.08 -10.63
CA GLU A 60 -18.91 -8.07 -10.73
C GLU A 60 -19.31 -7.84 -12.19
N GLU A 61 -20.04 -8.79 -12.78
CA GLU A 61 -20.59 -8.65 -14.13
C GLU A 61 -22.09 -8.33 -14.03
N PRO A 62 -22.56 -7.22 -14.65
CA PRO A 62 -23.94 -6.72 -14.53
C PRO A 62 -25.04 -7.74 -14.88
N GLN A 63 -24.72 -8.79 -15.65
CA GLN A 63 -25.68 -9.81 -16.09
C GLN A 63 -25.37 -11.22 -15.56
N ARG A 64 -24.20 -11.45 -14.95
CA ARG A 64 -23.73 -12.79 -14.58
C ARG A 64 -23.39 -12.95 -13.09
N GLY A 65 -23.49 -11.87 -12.32
CA GLY A 65 -23.16 -11.85 -10.90
C GLY A 65 -21.67 -11.69 -10.67
N LYS A 66 -21.21 -12.01 -9.45
CA LYS A 66 -19.81 -11.88 -9.06
C LYS A 66 -19.02 -13.15 -9.43
N ALA A 67 -17.75 -13.00 -9.76
CA ALA A 67 -16.84 -14.10 -10.05
C ALA A 67 -15.49 -13.87 -9.35
N VAL A 68 -14.99 -14.92 -8.70
CA VAL A 68 -13.65 -15.00 -8.10
C VAL A 68 -12.74 -15.74 -9.06
N VAL A 69 -11.61 -15.15 -9.40
CA VAL A 69 -10.55 -15.77 -10.18
C VAL A 69 -9.48 -16.26 -9.22
N LEU A 70 -9.19 -17.56 -9.24
CA LEU A 70 -8.19 -18.20 -8.38
C LEU A 70 -7.09 -18.82 -9.24
N HIS A 71 -5.83 -18.46 -9.00
CA HIS A 71 -4.69 -19.18 -9.54
C HIS A 71 -4.43 -20.40 -8.64
N VAL A 72 -4.65 -21.59 -9.17
CA VAL A 72 -4.54 -22.84 -8.41
C VAL A 72 -3.07 -23.22 -8.31
N MET A 73 -2.60 -23.40 -7.08
CA MET A 73 -1.30 -24.01 -6.85
C MET A 73 -1.50 -25.53 -6.88
N SER A 74 -1.29 -26.15 -8.03
CA SER A 74 -1.45 -27.59 -8.15
C SER A 74 -0.45 -28.32 -7.25
N ALA A 75 -0.94 -29.14 -6.31
CA ALA A 75 -0.14 -30.09 -5.54
C ALA A 75 0.33 -31.29 -6.41
N HIS A 76 -0.08 -31.34 -7.68
CA HIS A 76 0.28 -32.41 -8.60
C HIS A 76 1.27 -31.90 -9.64
N ALA A 77 2.54 -32.22 -9.38
CA ALA A 77 3.74 -31.89 -10.18
C ALA A 77 3.77 -32.44 -11.63
N ARG A 78 2.62 -32.75 -12.25
CA ARG A 78 2.56 -33.33 -13.60
C ARG A 78 2.14 -32.38 -14.72
N ARG A 79 1.68 -31.17 -14.40
CA ARG A 79 1.50 -30.09 -15.38
C ARG A 79 1.97 -28.78 -14.77
N ALA A 80 3.02 -28.21 -15.35
CA ALA A 80 3.62 -26.94 -14.94
C ALA A 80 2.95 -25.74 -15.63
N GLU A 81 1.66 -25.88 -15.99
CA GLU A 81 0.90 -24.80 -16.61
C GLU A 81 0.08 -24.10 -15.53
N PRO A 82 0.01 -22.75 -15.54
CA PRO A 82 -0.77 -22.00 -14.57
C PRO A 82 -2.26 -22.26 -14.77
N ASP A 83 -2.89 -22.95 -13.83
CA ASP A 83 -4.32 -23.22 -13.84
C ASP A 83 -5.09 -22.07 -13.19
N VAL A 84 -6.12 -21.57 -13.88
CA VAL A 84 -7.01 -20.52 -13.38
C VAL A 84 -8.43 -21.05 -13.24
N LEU A 85 -9.02 -20.90 -12.05
CA LEU A 85 -10.41 -21.27 -11.77
C LEU A 85 -11.27 -20.04 -11.59
N PHE A 86 -12.46 -20.07 -12.19
CA PHE A 86 -13.50 -19.07 -12.00
C PHE A 86 -14.58 -19.67 -11.11
N VAL A 87 -14.76 -19.08 -9.93
CA VAL A 87 -15.68 -19.57 -8.90
C VAL A 87 -16.71 -18.49 -8.62
N ARG A 88 -17.99 -18.88 -8.58
CA ARG A 88 -19.07 -17.99 -8.14
C ARG A 88 -18.99 -17.82 -6.61
N PRO A 89 -19.04 -16.61 -6.05
CA PRO A 89 -18.99 -16.40 -4.60
C PRO A 89 -20.06 -17.18 -3.84
N GLU A 90 -21.23 -17.41 -4.43
CA GLU A 90 -22.32 -18.15 -3.78
C GLU A 90 -22.00 -19.64 -3.60
N ALA A 91 -21.01 -20.16 -4.34
CA ALA A 91 -20.52 -21.52 -4.18
C ALA A 91 -19.49 -21.64 -3.04
N ILE A 92 -18.99 -20.52 -2.51
CA ILE A 92 -18.00 -20.47 -1.44
C ILE A 92 -18.74 -20.39 -0.10
N GLU A 93 -18.44 -21.31 0.79
CA GLU A 93 -18.99 -21.38 2.15
C GLU A 93 -18.06 -20.69 3.16
N ALA A 94 -16.74 -20.86 2.99
CA ALA A 94 -15.74 -20.24 3.86
C ALA A 94 -14.42 -20.01 3.13
N ILE A 95 -13.57 -19.15 3.72
CA ILE A 95 -12.20 -18.89 3.23
C ILE A 95 -11.24 -19.02 4.39
N THR A 96 -10.20 -19.82 4.20
CA THR A 96 -9.01 -19.80 5.05
C THR A 96 -7.97 -18.93 4.37
N VAL A 97 -7.48 -17.92 5.06
CA VAL A 97 -6.34 -17.11 4.60
C VAL A 97 -5.10 -17.61 5.33
N HIS A 98 -4.15 -18.13 4.56
CA HIS A 98 -2.88 -18.64 5.09
C HIS A 98 -1.89 -17.49 5.30
N ASP A 99 -0.91 -17.71 6.17
CA ASP A 99 0.15 -16.76 6.48
C ASP A 99 -0.35 -15.35 6.87
N LEU A 100 -1.44 -15.33 7.63
CA LEU A 100 -2.16 -14.13 8.03
C LEU A 100 -1.29 -13.02 8.68
N PRO A 101 -0.26 -13.33 9.50
CA PRO A 101 0.66 -12.31 10.02
C PRO A 101 1.52 -11.62 8.95
N SER A 102 1.67 -12.21 7.76
CA SER A 102 2.48 -11.68 6.67
C SER A 102 1.66 -10.97 5.58
N LEU A 103 0.34 -10.89 5.73
CA LEU A 103 -0.55 -10.16 4.84
C LEU A 103 -0.22 -8.67 4.84
N GLY A 104 0.16 -8.14 3.68
CA GLY A 104 0.53 -6.73 3.52
C GLY A 104 1.92 -6.39 4.04
N GLN A 105 2.72 -7.38 4.46
CA GLN A 105 4.15 -7.20 4.65
C GLN A 105 4.87 -7.26 3.29
N PRO A 106 5.98 -6.53 3.14
CA PRO A 106 6.86 -6.66 1.98
C PRO A 106 7.37 -8.09 1.81
N SER A 107 7.68 -8.51 0.58
CA SER A 107 8.33 -9.80 0.37
C SER A 107 9.64 -9.95 1.16
N ARG A 108 9.92 -11.14 1.72
CA ARG A 108 11.18 -11.45 2.46
C ARG A 108 12.46 -11.21 1.66
N ASP A 109 12.37 -11.12 0.34
CA ASP A 109 13.52 -10.84 -0.55
C ASP A 109 13.85 -9.35 -0.65
N LEU A 110 13.05 -8.49 -0.02
CA LEU A 110 13.33 -7.06 0.03
C LEU A 110 14.37 -6.75 1.10
N PRO A 111 15.20 -5.72 0.86
CA PRO A 111 16.06 -5.19 1.89
C PRO A 111 15.21 -4.82 3.12
N PRO A 112 15.75 -5.03 4.34
CA PRO A 112 15.04 -4.69 5.56
C PRO A 112 14.62 -3.21 5.54
N PRO A 113 13.52 -2.86 6.23
CA PRO A 113 13.10 -1.47 6.34
C PRO A 113 14.26 -0.61 6.89
N PRO A 114 14.41 0.63 6.40
CA PRO A 114 15.52 1.49 6.81
C PRO A 114 15.44 1.78 8.30
N SER A 115 16.59 1.87 8.96
CA SER A 115 16.63 2.37 10.33
C SER A 115 16.18 3.84 10.38
N LYS A 116 15.68 4.28 11.55
CA LYS A 116 15.28 5.69 11.79
C LYS A 116 16.39 6.67 11.41
N LEU A 117 17.65 6.34 11.67
CA LEU A 117 18.80 7.18 11.34
C LEU A 117 19.05 7.24 9.82
N GLU A 118 18.97 6.10 9.13
CA GLU A 118 19.10 6.06 7.66
C GLU A 118 17.98 6.83 6.98
N LEU A 119 16.74 6.69 7.46
CA LEU A 119 15.60 7.42 6.91
C LEU A 119 15.75 8.94 7.12
N ARG A 120 16.20 9.38 8.30
CA ARG A 120 16.52 10.80 8.54
C ARG A 120 17.55 11.33 7.56
N ARG A 121 18.59 10.56 7.25
CA ARG A 121 19.63 10.96 6.27
C ARG A 121 19.08 11.04 4.85
N LYS A 122 18.31 10.03 4.41
CA LYS A 122 17.64 10.03 3.10
C LYS A 122 16.72 11.23 2.94
N LEU A 123 15.91 11.52 3.96
CA LEU A 123 14.98 12.64 3.98
C LEU A 123 15.69 14.00 3.91
N ALA A 124 16.78 14.18 4.67
CA ALA A 124 17.58 15.40 4.59
C ALA A 124 18.16 15.61 3.19
N GLN A 125 18.72 14.56 2.58
CA GLN A 125 19.25 14.62 1.22
C GLN A 125 18.17 14.99 0.19
N ARG A 126 17.00 14.34 0.26
CA ARG A 126 15.86 14.62 -0.63
C ARG A 126 15.35 16.06 -0.47
N ARG A 127 15.24 16.54 0.78
CA ARG A 127 14.90 17.93 1.08
C ARG A 127 15.88 18.89 0.42
N ASP A 128 17.18 18.66 0.57
CA ASP A 128 18.21 19.54 0.02
C ASP A 128 18.19 19.57 -1.51
N SER A 129 17.99 18.41 -2.15
CA SER A 129 17.82 18.34 -3.60
C SER A 129 16.59 19.10 -4.08
N LEU A 130 15.45 18.95 -3.40
CA LEU A 130 14.22 19.66 -3.78
C LEU A 130 14.34 21.17 -3.50
N ALA A 131 14.89 21.58 -2.36
CA ALA A 131 15.13 22.99 -2.04
C ALA A 131 16.03 23.67 -3.09
N ALA A 132 17.08 22.97 -3.54
CA ALA A 132 17.95 23.44 -4.61
C ALA A 132 17.19 23.59 -5.95
N ALA A 133 16.34 22.62 -6.31
CA ALA A 133 15.50 22.70 -7.50
C ALA A 133 14.47 23.85 -7.42
N LEU A 134 13.88 24.07 -6.24
CA LEU A 134 12.96 25.16 -5.99
C LEU A 134 13.69 26.51 -5.89
N GLY A 135 15.00 26.56 -5.66
CA GLY A 135 15.74 27.81 -5.43
C GLY A 135 15.25 28.61 -4.22
N THR A 136 14.54 27.95 -3.30
CA THR A 136 14.03 28.54 -2.04
C THR A 136 14.21 27.53 -0.91
N PRO A 137 14.37 27.98 0.35
CA PRO A 137 14.47 27.06 1.48
C PRO A 137 13.16 26.29 1.65
N LEU A 138 13.30 24.99 1.89
CA LEU A 138 12.20 24.07 2.19
C LEU A 138 12.50 23.41 3.54
N GLU A 139 11.58 23.55 4.49
CA GLU A 139 11.64 22.84 5.76
C GLU A 139 10.97 21.47 5.62
N LEU A 140 11.55 20.46 6.26
CA LEU A 140 10.99 19.10 6.30
C LEU A 140 10.80 18.69 7.73
N GLU A 141 9.55 18.43 8.09
CA GLU A 141 9.16 18.00 9.42
C GLU A 141 8.62 16.57 9.40
N VAL A 142 9.08 15.80 10.37
CA VAL A 142 8.54 14.48 10.70
C VAL A 142 8.45 14.42 12.20
N ASP A 143 7.26 14.15 12.73
CA ASP A 143 7.07 13.95 14.18
C ASP A 143 7.62 12.58 14.56
N TRP A 144 8.92 12.54 14.82
CA TRP A 144 9.65 11.35 15.19
C TRP A 144 9.32 10.83 16.60
N ASP A 145 8.68 11.64 17.43
CA ASP A 145 8.37 11.32 18.83
C ASP A 145 6.99 10.67 18.94
N ARG A 146 6.05 11.05 18.07
CA ARG A 146 4.76 10.35 17.90
C ARG A 146 4.81 9.22 16.87
N PHE A 147 5.98 8.94 16.31
CA PHE A 147 6.14 7.92 15.30
C PHE A 147 5.99 6.51 15.89
N PRO A 148 5.15 5.64 15.30
CA PRO A 148 5.00 4.28 15.77
C PRO A 148 6.35 3.53 15.73
N PRO A 149 6.76 2.81 16.79
CA PRO A 149 8.06 2.13 16.84
C PRO A 149 8.15 0.91 15.91
N GLU A 150 7.06 0.54 15.24
CA GLU A 150 6.98 -0.59 14.32
C GLU A 150 7.83 -0.37 13.05
N PRO A 151 8.62 -1.38 12.61
CA PRO A 151 9.39 -1.31 11.36
C PRO A 151 8.54 -0.97 10.13
N GLU A 152 7.30 -1.43 10.10
CA GLU A 152 6.33 -1.19 9.03
C GLU A 152 5.99 0.32 8.88
N ALA A 153 6.02 1.08 9.98
CA ALA A 153 5.80 2.52 9.92
C ALA A 153 6.97 3.22 9.21
N LEU A 154 8.22 2.82 9.49
CA LEU A 154 9.41 3.37 8.84
C LEU A 154 9.42 3.08 7.34
N GLU A 155 9.00 1.88 6.95
CA GLU A 155 8.83 1.50 5.55
C GLU A 155 7.74 2.34 4.86
N ALA A 156 6.59 2.53 5.53
CA ALA A 156 5.51 3.37 5.01
C ALA A 156 6.00 4.80 4.75
N LEU A 157 6.78 5.36 5.69
CA LEU A 157 7.34 6.70 5.55
C LEU A 157 8.42 6.77 4.45
N ASP A 158 9.29 5.77 4.31
CA ASP A 158 10.26 5.74 3.20
C ASP A 158 9.55 5.65 1.84
N THR A 159 8.49 4.85 1.76
CA THR A 159 7.66 4.73 0.56
C THR A 159 6.98 6.05 0.22
N LEU A 160 6.31 6.67 1.20
CA LEU A 160 5.66 7.98 1.04
C LEU A 160 6.67 9.03 0.60
N SER A 161 7.80 9.16 1.29
CA SER A 161 8.80 10.17 0.97
C SER A 161 9.41 9.95 -0.41
N THR A 162 9.71 8.71 -0.80
CA THR A 162 10.22 8.41 -2.15
C THR A 162 9.25 8.91 -3.23
N ARG A 163 7.95 8.64 -3.08
CA ARG A 163 6.92 9.09 -4.02
C ARG A 163 6.71 10.59 -4.00
N ALA A 164 6.57 11.16 -2.80
CA ALA A 164 6.32 12.57 -2.61
C ALA A 164 7.43 13.41 -3.23
N PHE A 165 8.69 13.11 -2.93
CA PHE A 165 9.82 13.82 -3.53
C PHE A 165 9.90 13.60 -5.04
N GLY A 166 9.63 12.40 -5.54
CA GLY A 166 9.57 12.16 -6.99
C GLY A 166 8.48 12.98 -7.70
N VAL A 167 7.31 13.15 -7.07
CA VAL A 167 6.22 14.00 -7.58
C VAL A 167 6.61 15.48 -7.54
N LEU A 168 7.11 15.96 -6.40
CA LEU A 168 7.48 17.37 -6.21
C LEU A 168 8.64 17.78 -7.12
N GLU A 169 9.62 16.90 -7.35
CA GLU A 169 10.68 17.09 -8.33
C GLU A 169 10.17 17.07 -9.77
N GLY A 170 9.12 16.30 -10.07
CA GLY A 170 8.44 16.34 -11.36
C GLY A 170 7.76 17.69 -11.58
N LEU A 171 6.98 18.14 -10.60
CA LEU A 171 6.28 19.43 -10.64
C LEU A 171 7.23 20.62 -10.70
N SER A 172 8.39 20.55 -10.05
CA SER A 172 9.38 21.66 -10.09
C SER A 172 10.06 21.84 -11.45
N ARG A 173 9.94 20.86 -12.35
CA ARG A 173 10.40 20.97 -13.75
C ARG A 173 9.37 21.62 -14.67
N GLU A 174 8.11 21.71 -14.23
CA GLU A 174 7.02 22.35 -14.95
C GLU A 174 6.89 23.80 -14.49
N LEU A 175 6.78 24.77 -15.42
CA LEU A 175 6.74 26.20 -15.06
C LEU A 175 5.67 26.54 -14.02
N LEU A 176 4.43 26.10 -14.27
CA LEU A 176 3.30 26.34 -13.37
C LEU A 176 3.46 25.59 -12.04
N GLY A 177 3.96 24.34 -12.08
CA GLY A 177 4.20 23.55 -10.87
C GLY A 177 5.29 24.16 -9.98
N LEU A 178 6.37 24.67 -10.59
CA LEU A 178 7.44 25.36 -9.89
C LEU A 178 6.95 26.64 -9.21
N GLU A 179 6.15 27.45 -9.90
CA GLU A 179 5.58 28.68 -9.33
C GLU A 179 4.63 28.38 -8.18
N ALA A 180 3.74 27.39 -8.34
CA ALA A 180 2.82 26.95 -7.29
C ALA A 180 3.57 26.45 -6.05
N LEU A 181 4.58 25.60 -6.23
CA LEU A 181 5.40 25.09 -5.13
C LEU A 181 6.14 26.22 -4.40
N ARG A 182 6.78 27.14 -5.13
CA ARG A 182 7.50 28.28 -4.53
C ARG A 182 6.59 29.22 -3.73
N THR A 183 5.34 29.36 -4.17
CA THR A 183 4.38 30.31 -3.60
C THR A 183 3.64 29.72 -2.42
N HIS A 184 3.35 28.42 -2.45
CA HIS A 184 2.43 27.79 -1.51
C HIS A 184 3.07 26.75 -0.58
N VAL A 185 4.34 26.39 -0.78
CA VAL A 185 5.01 25.35 0.02
C VAL A 185 6.36 25.86 0.55
N ARG A 186 6.41 26.09 1.85
CA ARG A 186 7.63 26.35 2.63
C ARG A 186 8.01 25.17 3.52
N THR A 187 7.02 24.43 4.00
CA THR A 187 7.23 23.31 4.90
C THR A 187 6.54 22.06 4.37
N LEU A 188 7.24 20.94 4.37
CA LEU A 188 6.71 19.63 4.05
C LEU A 188 6.62 18.82 5.35
N HIS A 189 5.41 18.39 5.71
CA HIS A 189 5.20 17.52 6.86
C HIS A 189 4.86 16.11 6.37
N LEU A 190 5.66 15.12 6.79
CA LEU A 190 5.40 13.72 6.49
C LEU A 190 4.99 12.99 7.76
N ALA A 191 3.86 12.28 7.71
CA ALA A 191 3.32 11.55 8.84
C ALA A 191 2.79 10.17 8.45
N VAL A 192 2.72 9.29 9.44
CA VAL A 192 2.04 8.01 9.34
C VAL A 192 0.76 8.08 10.18
N GLY A 193 -0.39 7.76 9.56
CA GLY A 193 -1.71 7.86 10.16
C GLY A 193 -2.59 6.66 9.86
N SER A 194 -3.91 6.80 10.02
CA SER A 194 -4.88 5.73 9.75
C SER A 194 -5.30 5.64 8.28
N ALA A 195 -5.18 6.73 7.52
CA ALA A 195 -5.55 6.80 6.11
C ALA A 195 -4.62 7.76 5.35
N ALA A 196 -4.51 7.57 4.03
CA ALA A 196 -3.71 8.45 3.20
C ALA A 196 -4.41 9.79 2.99
N GLN A 197 -3.70 10.89 3.19
CA GLN A 197 -4.24 12.25 3.05
C GLN A 197 -3.17 13.20 2.51
N VAL A 198 -3.64 14.16 1.72
CA VAL A 198 -2.85 15.29 1.23
C VAL A 198 -3.61 16.55 1.56
N LEU A 199 -3.02 17.42 2.36
CA LEU A 199 -3.66 18.64 2.84
C LEU A 199 -2.66 19.79 2.74
N ARG A 200 -3.16 20.98 2.38
CA ARG A 200 -2.39 22.21 2.52
C ARG A 200 -2.93 23.01 3.70
N GLN A 201 -2.03 23.41 4.59
CA GLN A 201 -2.31 24.31 5.70
C GLN A 201 -1.39 25.52 5.56
N GLN A 202 -1.91 26.65 5.10
CA GLN A 202 -1.11 27.84 4.82
C GLN A 202 0.02 27.55 3.80
N GLU A 203 1.28 27.60 4.25
CA GLU A 203 2.49 27.30 3.48
C GLU A 203 3.04 25.90 3.76
N SER A 204 2.29 25.07 4.49
CA SER A 204 2.66 23.71 4.85
C SER A 204 1.89 22.69 4.01
N LEU A 205 2.62 21.78 3.34
CA LEU A 205 2.05 20.61 2.68
C LEU A 205 2.16 19.41 3.63
N LEU A 206 1.02 18.88 4.07
CA LEU A 206 0.93 17.71 4.94
C LEU A 206 0.58 16.47 4.13
N LEU A 207 1.47 15.47 4.18
CA LEU A 207 1.30 14.18 3.53
C LEU A 207 1.24 13.09 4.60
N ILE A 208 0.12 12.37 4.64
CA ILE A 208 -0.12 11.28 5.58
C ILE A 208 -0.24 9.98 4.79
N THR A 209 0.38 8.90 5.28
CA THR A 209 0.22 7.55 4.73
C THR A 209 -0.22 6.56 5.83
N PRO A 210 -1.01 5.52 5.51
CA PRO A 210 -1.24 4.44 6.46
C PRO A 210 0.01 3.56 6.62
N VAL A 211 0.11 2.89 7.78
CA VAL A 211 1.15 1.87 8.04
C VAL A 211 1.03 0.71 7.04
N GLY A 212 -0.19 0.22 6.81
CA GLY A 212 -0.44 -0.86 5.85
C GLY A 212 -0.24 -0.43 4.41
N ALA A 213 0.08 -1.38 3.52
CA ALA A 213 0.16 -1.13 2.07
C ALA A 213 -1.21 -0.77 1.46
N VAL A 214 -2.28 -1.35 2.00
CA VAL A 214 -3.66 -1.05 1.61
C VAL A 214 -3.99 0.40 1.99
N GLY A 215 -4.50 1.16 1.03
CA GLY A 215 -4.87 2.57 1.20
C GLY A 215 -3.73 3.57 1.03
N ARG A 216 -2.50 3.13 0.70
CA ARG A 216 -1.43 4.05 0.28
C ARG A 216 -1.75 4.60 -1.12
N MET A 217 -1.49 5.90 -1.31
CA MET A 217 -1.64 6.52 -2.63
C MET A 217 -0.55 6.04 -3.59
N THR A 218 -0.93 5.78 -4.84
CA THR A 218 0.02 5.63 -5.94
C THR A 218 0.71 6.96 -6.24
N GLN A 219 1.77 6.93 -7.04
CA GLN A 219 2.46 8.16 -7.46
C GLN A 219 1.52 9.09 -8.26
N GLU A 220 0.66 8.54 -9.10
CA GLU A 220 -0.32 9.30 -9.88
C GLU A 220 -1.43 9.88 -9.01
N GLU A 221 -1.99 9.07 -8.10
CA GLU A 221 -2.99 9.54 -7.12
C GLU A 221 -2.41 10.64 -6.23
N LEU A 222 -1.16 10.48 -5.76
CA LEU A 222 -0.45 11.47 -4.96
C LEU A 222 -0.21 12.76 -5.74
N ARG A 223 0.21 12.67 -7.01
CA ARG A 223 0.38 13.82 -7.89
C ARG A 223 -0.93 14.59 -8.05
N GLY A 224 -2.00 13.92 -8.44
CA GLY A 224 -3.31 14.56 -8.60
C GLY A 224 -3.86 15.13 -7.29
N ALA A 225 -3.53 14.53 -6.14
CA ALA A 225 -3.91 15.06 -4.83
C ALA A 225 -3.09 16.30 -4.44
N ILE A 226 -1.78 16.34 -4.74
CA ILE A 226 -0.92 17.51 -4.51
C ILE A 226 -1.36 18.67 -5.41
N GLU A 227 -1.56 18.43 -6.70
CA GLU A 227 -2.01 19.46 -7.66
C GLU A 227 -3.35 20.08 -7.28
N LYS A 228 -4.25 19.34 -6.62
CA LYS A 228 -5.55 19.86 -6.16
C LYS A 228 -5.45 20.83 -4.98
N VAL A 229 -4.39 20.73 -4.17
CA VAL A 229 -4.24 21.52 -2.94
C VAL A 229 -3.23 22.67 -3.08
N LEU A 230 -2.39 22.64 -4.11
CA LEU A 230 -1.53 23.76 -4.52
C LEU A 230 -2.36 24.85 -5.18
#